data_AF-A0A087SZ72-F1
#
_entry.id   AF-A0A087SZ72-F1
#
_cell.length_a   1.000
_cell.length_b   1.000
_cell.length_c   1.000
_cell.angle_alpha   90.00
_cell.angle_beta   90.00
_cell.angle_gamma   90.00
#
_symmetry.space_group_name_H-M   'P 1'
#
loop_
_entity.id
_entity.type
_entity.pdbx_description
1 polymer ?
#
loop_
_entity_poly.entity_id
_entity_poly.type
_entity_poly.pdbx_seq_one_letter_code
_entity_poly.pdbx_strand_id
1 'polypeptide(L)'
;MASYQVDESSGRHSVVVPFDNPSAGQEFSTYLYKFTCFGSCAGGPNRRPLMVVFTLEKQRQVIGRRRLDVKICACPGRDKKLEEMSCMTSENNKESTKESSSAFETDEYLAQTERPANYPPAKKAKMSSNEESVYTIAVDDYDCYVFLKLMKHLYHLNILSPERLRTLGSCSQEME
;
A
#
# COMPACT_ATOMS: atom_id res chain seq x y z
N MET A 1 -18.67 25.25 14.85
CA MET A 1 -17.50 26.12 14.61
C MET A 1 -16.24 25.27 14.71
N ALA A 2 -15.26 25.43 13.80
CA ALA A 2 -14.02 24.67 13.82
C ALA A 2 -13.02 25.24 14.84
N SER A 3 -12.30 24.37 15.55
CA SER A 3 -11.25 24.74 16.51
C SER A 3 -9.91 24.18 16.04
N TYR A 4 -8.91 25.04 15.87
CA TYR A 4 -7.55 24.63 15.53
C TYR A 4 -6.73 24.46 16.80
N GLN A 5 -6.04 23.34 16.92
CA GLN A 5 -5.29 22.97 18.12
C GLN A 5 -3.87 22.56 17.74
N VAL A 6 -2.95 22.76 18.68
CA VAL A 6 -1.59 22.24 18.62
C VAL A 6 -1.38 21.45 19.89
N ASP A 7 -1.05 20.17 19.76
CA ASP A 7 -0.71 19.35 20.89
C ASP A 7 0.66 19.77 21.44
N GLU A 8 0.72 20.13 22.73
CA GLU A 8 1.96 20.62 23.36
C GLU A 8 3.04 19.54 23.44
N SER A 9 2.64 18.27 23.58
CA SER A 9 3.59 17.16 23.76
C SER A 9 4.25 16.74 22.44
N SER A 10 3.47 16.65 21.36
CA SER A 10 3.95 16.18 20.05
C SER A 10 4.17 17.29 19.02
N GLY A 11 3.74 18.52 19.31
CA GLY A 11 3.72 19.63 18.36
C GLY A 11 2.76 19.43 17.18
N ARG A 12 1.85 18.44 17.25
CA ARG A 12 0.96 18.10 16.13
C ARG A 12 -0.18 19.10 16.02
N HIS A 13 -0.42 19.55 14.79
CA HIS A 13 -1.55 20.41 14.47
C HIS A 13 -2.80 19.56 14.16
N SER A 14 -3.95 19.96 14.68
CA SER A 14 -5.25 19.33 14.40
C SER A 14 -6.36 20.38 14.26
N VAL A 15 -7.47 19.96 13.65
CA VAL A 15 -8.70 20.74 13.60
C VAL A 15 -9.84 19.88 14.13
N VAL A 16 -10.58 20.41 15.10
CA VAL A 16 -11.74 19.76 15.71
C VAL A 16 -13.00 20.44 15.20
N VAL A 17 -13.92 19.64 14.68
CA VAL A 17 -15.24 20.09 14.24
C VAL A 17 -16.30 19.34 15.04
N PRO A 18 -17.38 20.00 15.51
CA PRO A 18 -18.50 19.32 16.14
C PRO A 18 -19.09 18.27 15.20
N PHE A 19 -19.47 17.13 15.75
CA PHE A 19 -20.16 16.09 15.01
C PHE A 19 -21.64 16.46 14.87
N ASP A 20 -22.10 16.60 13.63
CA ASP A 20 -23.50 16.83 13.29
C ASP A 20 -24.12 15.53 12.75
N ASN A 21 -25.32 15.20 13.21
CA ASN A 21 -26.10 14.09 12.67
C ASN A 21 -26.47 14.38 11.20
N PRO A 22 -26.53 13.34 10.34
CA PRO A 22 -26.95 13.53 8.96
C PRO A 22 -28.37 14.10 8.89
N SER A 23 -28.62 14.91 7.87
CA SER A 23 -29.95 15.48 7.62
C SER A 23 -30.97 14.37 7.34
N ALA A 24 -32.26 14.63 7.57
CA ALA A 24 -33.32 13.66 7.29
C ALA A 24 -33.24 13.17 5.83
N GLY A 25 -33.19 11.86 5.63
CA GLY A 25 -33.02 11.24 4.32
C GLY A 25 -31.58 11.13 3.82
N GLN A 26 -30.57 11.54 4.61
CA GLN A 26 -29.16 11.30 4.32
C GLN A 26 -28.57 10.24 5.25
N GLU A 27 -27.63 9.46 4.72
CA GLU A 27 -26.91 8.43 5.49
C GLU A 27 -25.58 8.93 6.08
N PHE A 28 -25.09 10.10 5.64
CA PHE A 28 -23.78 10.62 6.00
C PHE A 28 -23.77 12.14 6.18
N SER A 29 -22.87 12.63 7.02
CA SER A 29 -22.58 14.05 7.21
C SER A 29 -21.33 14.45 6.42
N THR A 30 -21.38 15.58 5.73
CA THR A 30 -20.27 16.07 4.88
C THR A 30 -19.52 17.19 5.56
N TYR A 31 -18.19 17.07 5.64
CA TYR A 31 -17.30 18.08 6.19
C TYR A 31 -16.31 18.55 5.12
N LEU A 32 -16.17 19.87 4.97
CA LEU A 32 -15.30 20.48 3.96
C LEU A 32 -13.97 20.89 4.57
N TYR A 33 -12.88 20.37 4.03
CA TYR A 33 -11.52 20.67 4.46
C TYR A 33 -10.74 21.37 3.35
N LYS A 34 -9.87 22.32 3.73
CA LYS A 34 -8.99 23.04 2.82
C LYS A 34 -7.54 22.90 3.25
N PHE A 35 -6.71 22.37 2.37
CA PHE A 35 -5.26 22.36 2.54
C PHE A 35 -4.66 23.66 1.98
N THR A 36 -3.79 24.29 2.75
CA THR A 36 -3.25 25.62 2.43
C THR A 36 -1.86 25.61 1.82
N CYS A 37 -1.17 24.45 1.80
CA CYS A 37 0.10 24.28 1.08
C CYS A 37 0.03 23.08 0.13
N PHE A 38 0.80 23.17 -0.95
CA PHE A 38 1.10 22.03 -1.79
C PHE A 38 2.04 21.06 -1.06
N GLY A 39 1.95 19.77 -1.41
CA GLY A 39 2.90 18.77 -0.96
C GLY A 39 4.33 19.09 -1.39
N SER A 40 4.53 19.89 -2.45
CA SER A 40 5.85 20.29 -2.94
C SER A 40 6.46 21.52 -2.25
N CYS A 41 5.77 22.19 -1.31
CA CYS A 41 6.29 23.37 -0.63
C CYS A 41 7.62 23.06 0.09
N ALA A 42 8.69 23.79 -0.24
CA ALA A 42 9.98 23.71 0.45
C ALA A 42 9.84 24.22 1.90
N GLY A 43 10.58 23.61 2.84
CA GLY A 43 10.48 23.95 4.27
C GLY A 43 9.20 23.49 4.98
N GLY A 44 8.20 23.00 4.23
CA GLY A 44 6.98 22.40 4.76
C GLY A 44 6.93 20.88 4.50
N PRO A 45 5.89 20.38 3.79
CA PRO A 45 5.81 18.97 3.42
C PRO A 45 7.02 18.47 2.61
N ASN A 46 7.58 19.29 1.71
CA ASN A 46 8.77 18.99 0.92
C ASN A 46 8.72 17.61 0.21
N ARG A 47 7.64 17.36 -0.52
CA ARG A 47 7.34 16.14 -1.28
C ARG A 47 7.26 14.86 -0.46
N ARG A 48 7.26 14.95 0.89
CA ARG A 48 7.01 13.80 1.75
C ARG A 48 5.54 13.37 1.63
N PRO A 49 5.25 12.05 1.55
CA PRO A 49 3.88 11.56 1.57
C PRO A 49 3.12 12.07 2.79
N LEU A 50 1.86 12.45 2.59
CA LEU A 50 1.00 12.98 3.64
C LEU A 50 -0.16 12.02 3.90
N MET A 51 -0.45 11.83 5.18
CA MET A 51 -1.56 11.01 5.65
C MET A 51 -2.45 11.87 6.55
N VAL A 52 -3.74 11.90 6.24
CA VAL A 52 -4.76 12.55 7.07
C VAL A 52 -5.40 11.49 7.95
N VAL A 53 -5.48 11.78 9.24
CA VAL A 53 -6.14 10.92 10.22
C VAL A 53 -7.39 11.63 10.71
N PHE A 54 -8.54 11.02 10.44
CA PHE A 54 -9.82 11.43 11.00
C PHE A 54 -10.08 10.62 12.26
N THR A 55 -10.37 11.29 13.36
CA THR A 55 -10.83 10.68 14.61
C THR A 55 -12.26 11.12 14.89
N LEU A 56 -13.10 10.16 15.26
CA LEU A 56 -14.38 10.43 15.90
C LEU A 56 -14.16 10.32 17.40
N GLU A 57 -14.48 11.37 18.13
CA GLU A 57 -14.17 11.48 19.55
C GLU A 57 -15.40 11.81 20.39
N LYS A 58 -15.47 11.20 21.58
CA LYS A 58 -16.46 11.51 22.61
C LYS A 58 -15.74 11.70 23.93
N GLN A 59 -15.88 12.86 24.57
CA GLN A 59 -15.22 13.17 25.85
C GLN A 59 -13.69 12.92 25.82
N ARG A 60 -13.03 13.31 24.71
CA ARG A 60 -11.59 13.09 24.45
C ARG A 60 -11.16 11.62 24.30
N GLN A 61 -12.12 10.69 24.22
CA GLN A 61 -11.86 9.31 23.85
C GLN A 61 -12.12 9.12 22.37
N VAL A 62 -11.16 8.52 21.65
CA VAL A 62 -11.33 8.13 20.26
C VAL A 62 -12.23 6.91 20.19
N ILE A 63 -13.38 7.04 19.53
CA ILE A 63 -14.35 5.97 19.30
C ILE A 63 -14.33 5.46 17.86
N GLY A 64 -13.65 6.16 16.95
CA GLY A 64 -13.43 5.71 15.58
C GLY A 64 -12.22 6.42 14.97
N ARG A 65 -11.51 5.74 14.07
CA ARG A 65 -10.36 6.31 13.38
C ARG A 65 -10.32 5.87 11.93
N ARG A 66 -10.02 6.81 11.03
CA ARG A 66 -9.84 6.55 9.60
C ARG A 66 -8.61 7.27 9.08
N ARG A 67 -7.78 6.58 8.32
CA ARG A 67 -6.58 7.13 7.68
C ARG A 67 -6.82 7.25 6.17
N LEU A 68 -6.35 8.34 5.57
CA LEU A 68 -6.38 8.58 4.13
C LEU A 68 -5.05 9.16 3.68
N ASP A 69 -4.42 8.54 2.68
CA ASP A 69 -3.25 9.11 2.03
C ASP A 69 -3.69 10.23 1.08
N VAL A 70 -3.04 11.38 1.16
CA VAL A 70 -3.40 12.57 0.39
C VAL A 70 -2.20 13.15 -0.33
N LYS A 71 -2.44 13.64 -1.55
CA LYS A 71 -1.47 14.41 -2.31
C LYS A 71 -2.08 15.75 -2.73
N ILE A 72 -1.52 16.83 -2.19
CA ILE A 72 -1.95 18.19 -2.53
C ILE A 72 -1.03 18.71 -3.65
N CYS A 73 -1.59 18.87 -4.84
CA CYS A 73 -0.85 19.26 -6.03
C CYS A 73 -1.65 20.25 -6.89
N ALA A 74 -0.98 20.90 -7.83
CA ALA A 74 -1.61 21.87 -8.74
C ALA A 74 -2.50 21.21 -9.81
N CYS A 75 -2.23 19.95 -10.17
CA CYS A 75 -2.94 19.24 -11.24
C CYS A 75 -3.39 17.85 -10.79
N PRO A 76 -4.41 17.73 -9.90
CA PRO A 76 -4.81 16.45 -9.31
C PRO A 76 -5.12 15.35 -10.33
N GLY A 77 -5.85 15.66 -11.41
CA GLY A 77 -6.22 14.68 -12.42
C GLY A 77 -5.02 14.10 -13.18
N ARG A 78 -4.04 14.95 -13.53
CA ARG A 78 -2.80 14.51 -14.20
C ARG A 78 -1.97 13.65 -13.27
N ASP A 79 -1.72 14.14 -12.06
CA ASP A 79 -0.85 13.46 -11.10
C ASP A 79 -1.46 12.14 -10.65
N LYS A 80 -2.79 12.07 -10.44
CA LYS A 80 -3.53 10.83 -10.19
C LYS A 80 -3.34 9.82 -11.32
N LYS A 81 -3.52 10.22 -12.58
CA LYS A 81 -3.36 9.33 -13.74
C LYS A 81 -1.94 8.77 -13.84
N LEU A 82 -0.93 9.61 -13.58
CA LEU A 82 0.47 9.18 -13.57
C LEU A 82 0.76 8.21 -12.42
N GLU A 83 0.24 8.46 -11.23
CA GLU A 83 0.44 7.57 -10.07
C GLU A 83 -0.27 6.22 -10.26
N GLU A 84 -1.52 6.22 -10.73
CA GLU A 84 -2.26 4.99 -11.04
C GLU A 84 -1.56 4.18 -12.13
N MET A 85 -1.08 4.82 -13.21
CA MET A 85 -0.31 4.15 -14.26
C MET A 85 1.04 3.62 -13.75
N SER A 86 1.72 4.39 -12.89
CA SER A 86 2.98 3.96 -12.30
C SER A 86 2.80 2.73 -11.42
N CYS A 87 1.71 2.66 -10.63
CA CYS A 87 1.39 1.51 -9.79
C CYS A 87 1.21 0.23 -10.62
N MET A 88 0.46 0.31 -11.71
CA MET A 88 0.27 -0.80 -12.67
C MET A 88 1.58 -1.21 -13.37
N THR A 89 2.52 -0.29 -13.56
CA THR A 89 3.78 -0.56 -14.27
C THR A 89 4.87 -1.06 -13.33
N SER A 90 4.88 -0.62 -12.07
CA SER A 90 5.84 -1.08 -11.05
C SER A 90 5.62 -2.53 -10.61
N GLU A 91 4.45 -3.10 -10.87
CA GLU A 91 4.22 -4.56 -10.77
C GLU A 91 4.92 -5.33 -11.89
N ASN A 92 5.21 -4.69 -13.03
CA ASN A 92 5.80 -5.33 -14.22
C ASN A 92 7.29 -5.03 -14.42
N ASN A 93 7.91 -4.14 -13.64
CA ASN A 93 9.24 -3.60 -13.97
C ASN A 93 10.21 -3.50 -12.78
N LYS A 94 10.24 -4.52 -11.92
CA LYS A 94 11.34 -4.73 -10.94
C LYS A 94 12.59 -5.39 -11.54
N GLU A 95 12.67 -5.55 -12.86
CA GLU A 95 13.85 -6.11 -13.53
C GLU A 95 14.32 -5.20 -14.68
N SER A 96 15.04 -4.14 -14.32
CA SER A 96 16.04 -3.53 -15.21
C SER A 96 16.92 -2.53 -14.45
N THR A 97 17.87 -3.07 -13.69
CA THR A 97 19.14 -2.41 -13.33
C THR A 97 20.12 -3.58 -13.20
N LYS A 98 21.25 -3.71 -13.90
CA LYS A 98 22.23 -2.79 -14.51
C LYS A 98 22.80 -3.54 -15.77
N GLU A 99 23.68 -3.02 -16.62
CA GLU A 99 25.09 -2.80 -16.28
C GLU A 99 25.88 -2.20 -17.47
N SER A 100 26.59 -1.14 -17.16
CA SER A 100 27.85 -0.75 -17.79
C SER A 100 29.02 -1.33 -16.97
N SER A 101 30.11 -1.63 -17.68
CA SER A 101 31.53 -1.78 -17.27
C SER A 101 32.08 -3.11 -16.68
N SER A 102 32.90 -3.76 -17.53
CA SER A 102 34.31 -4.21 -17.36
C SER A 102 34.73 -5.36 -16.42
N ALA A 103 35.26 -6.43 -17.06
CA ALA A 103 36.50 -7.22 -16.82
C ALA A 103 36.86 -7.73 -15.40
N PHE A 104 37.12 -9.04 -15.26
CA PHE A 104 38.44 -9.69 -15.00
C PHE A 104 38.29 -11.20 -14.64
N GLU A 105 39.40 -11.93 -14.80
CA GLU A 105 39.58 -13.36 -15.10
C GLU A 105 39.58 -14.38 -13.92
N THR A 106 39.37 -15.67 -14.30
CA THR A 106 39.88 -16.98 -13.80
C THR A 106 40.25 -17.21 -12.32
N ASP A 107 39.75 -18.29 -11.71
CA ASP A 107 40.53 -19.52 -11.41
C ASP A 107 39.64 -20.68 -10.91
N GLU A 108 40.12 -21.90 -11.16
CA GLU A 108 39.53 -23.24 -10.98
C GLU A 108 39.97 -23.84 -9.62
N TYR A 109 39.12 -24.58 -8.88
CA TYR A 109 39.52 -25.77 -8.09
C TYR A 109 38.32 -26.54 -7.49
N LEU A 110 38.38 -27.87 -7.63
CA LEU A 110 37.38 -28.87 -7.24
C LEU A 110 37.20 -29.04 -5.72
N ALA A 111 35.96 -29.30 -5.28
CA ALA A 111 35.68 -30.37 -4.31
C ALA A 111 34.22 -30.86 -4.43
N GLN A 112 34.09 -32.17 -4.60
CA GLN A 112 32.87 -32.94 -4.79
C GLN A 112 32.12 -33.13 -3.47
N THR A 113 30.81 -32.95 -3.48
CA THR A 113 29.88 -33.67 -2.57
C THR A 113 28.67 -34.09 -3.38
N GLU A 114 28.46 -35.40 -3.44
CA GLU A 114 27.37 -36.03 -4.15
C GLU A 114 26.01 -35.59 -3.61
N ARG A 115 25.06 -35.28 -4.52
CA ARG A 115 23.64 -35.18 -4.19
C ARG A 115 22.84 -36.08 -5.13
N PRO A 116 21.83 -36.80 -4.59
CA PRO A 116 21.09 -37.83 -5.30
C PRO A 116 20.32 -37.30 -6.51
N ALA A 117 20.33 -38.11 -7.57
CA ALA A 117 19.62 -37.90 -8.82
C ALA A 117 18.11 -37.94 -8.61
N ASN A 118 17.42 -36.78 -8.62
CA ASN A 118 16.01 -36.67 -9.02
C ASN A 118 15.46 -35.23 -9.09
N TYR A 119 16.18 -34.28 -9.71
CA TYR A 119 15.57 -33.00 -10.10
C TYR A 119 15.88 -32.68 -11.57
N PRO A 120 14.89 -32.33 -12.40
CA PRO A 120 15.15 -31.82 -13.75
C PRO A 120 15.77 -30.41 -13.66
N PRO A 121 16.67 -30.04 -14.59
CA PRO A 121 17.44 -28.81 -14.52
C PRO A 121 16.54 -27.58 -14.74
N ALA A 122 16.74 -26.55 -13.92
CA ALA A 122 16.08 -25.25 -14.07
C ALA A 122 16.47 -24.63 -15.41
N LYS A 123 15.59 -24.72 -16.41
CA LYS A 123 15.66 -23.87 -17.59
C LYS A 123 15.38 -22.44 -17.13
N LYS A 124 16.37 -21.56 -17.29
CA LYS A 124 16.18 -20.11 -17.20
C LYS A 124 15.17 -19.73 -18.30
N ALA A 125 13.90 -19.66 -17.93
CA ALA A 125 12.83 -19.22 -18.81
C ALA A 125 12.86 -17.69 -18.86
N LYS A 126 13.35 -17.18 -19.99
CA LYS A 126 13.20 -15.80 -20.44
C LYS A 126 11.70 -15.54 -20.60
N MET A 127 11.07 -14.83 -19.66
CA MET A 127 9.63 -14.59 -19.72
C MET A 127 9.33 -13.25 -20.39
N SER A 128 8.85 -13.40 -21.62
CA SER A 128 8.12 -12.42 -22.41
C SER A 128 6.83 -11.99 -21.71
N SER A 129 6.41 -10.79 -22.09
CA SER A 129 5.21 -10.08 -21.68
C SER A 129 3.93 -10.93 -21.59
N ASN A 130 3.20 -10.75 -20.48
CA ASN A 130 1.75 -10.94 -20.36
C ASN A 130 1.22 -12.34 -20.71
N GLU A 131 1.72 -13.36 -20.03
CA GLU A 131 1.09 -14.69 -20.02
C GLU A 131 0.49 -14.95 -18.63
N GLU A 132 -0.81 -15.25 -18.59
CA GLU A 132 -1.52 -15.80 -17.43
C GLU A 132 -0.85 -17.12 -17.03
N SER A 133 0.20 -17.00 -16.23
CA SER A 133 1.09 -18.09 -15.86
C SER A 133 0.59 -18.68 -14.54
N VAL A 134 0.35 -19.99 -14.54
CA VAL A 134 -0.04 -20.71 -13.32
C VAL A 134 1.21 -20.94 -12.48
N TYR A 135 1.22 -20.38 -11.27
CA TYR A 135 2.28 -20.60 -10.28
C TYR A 135 1.80 -21.64 -9.25
N THR A 136 2.72 -22.51 -8.81
CA THR A 136 2.46 -23.52 -7.77
C THR A 136 3.26 -23.20 -6.53
N ILE A 137 2.60 -23.20 -5.37
CA ILE A 137 3.23 -23.06 -4.05
C ILE A 137 3.12 -24.43 -3.38
N ALA A 138 4.27 -25.05 -3.08
CA ALA A 138 4.31 -26.27 -2.29
C ALA A 138 4.20 -25.93 -0.81
N VAL A 139 3.35 -26.67 -0.10
CA VAL A 139 3.22 -26.61 1.35
C VAL A 139 3.31 -28.02 1.91
N ASP A 140 4.00 -28.15 3.04
CA ASP A 140 4.22 -29.39 3.77
C ASP A 140 3.15 -29.64 4.84
N ASP A 141 2.47 -28.59 5.28
CA ASP A 141 1.44 -28.62 6.32
C ASP A 141 0.01 -28.44 5.76
N TYR A 142 -0.93 -29.24 6.27
CA TYR A 142 -2.33 -29.23 5.83
C TYR A 142 -3.07 -27.96 6.27
N ASP A 143 -2.78 -27.43 7.46
CA ASP A 143 -3.41 -26.20 7.93
C ASP A 143 -2.94 -25.00 7.09
N CYS A 144 -1.66 -24.97 6.71
CA CYS A 144 -1.13 -24.02 5.73
C CYS A 144 -1.82 -24.14 4.36
N TYR A 145 -2.07 -25.36 3.86
CA TYR A 145 -2.82 -25.57 2.62
C TYR A 145 -4.25 -25.00 2.70
N VAL A 146 -4.97 -25.28 3.78
CA VAL A 146 -6.34 -24.77 3.99
C VAL A 146 -6.35 -23.24 4.08
N PHE A 147 -5.41 -22.65 4.82
CA PHE A 147 -5.27 -21.20 4.93
C PHE A 147 -5.01 -20.55 3.57
N LEU A 148 -4.03 -21.03 2.80
CA LEU A 148 -3.71 -20.46 1.49
C LEU A 148 -4.88 -20.62 0.49
N LYS A 149 -5.62 -21.72 0.57
CA LYS A 149 -6.83 -21.94 -0.24
C LYS A 149 -7.91 -20.91 0.09
N LEU A 150 -8.11 -20.61 1.37
CA LEU A 150 -9.03 -19.58 1.82
C LEU A 150 -8.56 -18.18 1.36
N MET A 151 -7.29 -17.86 1.53
CA MET A 151 -6.73 -16.57 1.09
C MET A 151 -6.86 -16.36 -0.42
N LYS A 152 -6.62 -17.40 -1.23
CA LYS A 152 -6.86 -17.37 -2.67
C LYS A 152 -8.32 -17.04 -2.97
N HIS A 153 -9.26 -17.69 -2.30
CA HIS A 153 -10.69 -17.42 -2.50
C HIS A 153 -11.06 -15.97 -2.16
N LEU A 154 -10.60 -15.45 -1.02
CA LEU A 154 -10.84 -14.07 -0.60
C LEU A 154 -10.22 -13.04 -1.55
N TYR A 155 -9.01 -13.31 -2.04
CA TYR A 155 -8.33 -12.44 -3.01
C TYR A 155 -9.16 -12.28 -4.29
N HIS A 156 -9.70 -13.38 -4.83
CA HIS A 156 -10.56 -13.33 -6.01
C HIS A 156 -11.88 -12.57 -5.76
N LEU A 157 -12.47 -12.68 -4.56
CA LEU A 157 -13.70 -11.95 -4.20
C LEU A 157 -13.45 -10.44 -4.05
N ASN A 158 -12.29 -10.04 -3.53
CA ASN A 158 -11.96 -8.63 -3.30
C ASN A 158 -11.58 -7.88 -4.58
N ILE A 159 -11.06 -8.57 -5.60
CA ILE A 159 -10.76 -7.97 -6.90
C ILE A 159 -12.03 -7.70 -7.73
N LEU A 160 -13.07 -8.52 -7.57
CA LEU A 160 -14.35 -8.33 -8.27
C LEU A 160 -15.31 -7.33 -7.60
N SER A 161 -14.92 -6.74 -6.47
CA SER A 161 -15.64 -5.64 -5.81
C SER A 161 -14.70 -4.49 -5.42
N PRO A 162 -14.25 -3.66 -6.39
CA PRO A 162 -13.35 -2.53 -6.12
C PRO A 162 -13.91 -1.50 -5.12
N GLU A 163 -15.18 -1.60 -4.74
CA GLU A 163 -15.83 -0.76 -3.74
C GLU A 163 -15.42 -1.09 -2.28
N ARG A 164 -14.96 -2.32 -1.98
CA ARG A 164 -14.76 -2.79 -0.58
C ARG A 164 -13.35 -2.60 -0.03
N LEU A 165 -12.32 -2.47 -0.87
CA LEU A 165 -10.94 -2.25 -0.38
C LEU A 165 -10.76 -0.88 0.29
N ARG A 166 -11.66 0.08 0.02
CA ARG A 166 -11.66 1.33 0.77
C ARG A 166 -12.08 1.12 2.22
N THR A 167 -12.92 0.18 2.61
CA THR A 167 -13.39 0.08 4.00
C THR A 167 -12.50 -0.79 4.91
N LEU A 168 -11.75 -1.74 4.36
CA LEU A 168 -11.00 -2.74 5.16
C LEU A 168 -9.55 -2.34 5.52
N GLY A 169 -8.95 -1.33 4.88
CA GLY A 169 -7.60 -0.85 5.20
C GLY A 169 -7.44 -0.12 6.55
N SER A 170 -8.51 -0.02 7.37
CA SER A 170 -8.46 0.64 8.69
C SER A 170 -8.51 -0.31 9.89
N CYS A 171 -8.44 -1.63 9.69
CA CYS A 171 -8.46 -2.59 10.79
C CYS A 171 -7.24 -3.52 10.74
N SER A 172 -6.10 -3.01 11.21
CA SER A 172 -4.97 -3.81 11.73
C SER A 172 -3.94 -2.83 12.30
N GLN A 173 -4.10 -2.46 13.57
CA GLN A 173 -3.01 -2.14 14.50
C GLN A 173 -3.64 -1.84 15.87
N GLU A 174 -3.95 -2.92 16.61
CA GLU A 174 -3.87 -2.93 18.07
C GLU A 174 -2.91 -4.05 18.47
N MET A 175 -1.78 -3.67 19.07
CA MET A 175 -1.16 -4.26 20.27
C MET A 175 0.24 -3.68 20.43
N GLU A 176 0.33 -2.55 21.13
CA GLU A 176 1.04 -2.35 22.40
C GLU A 176 0.86 -0.91 22.89
#